data_AF-A0A6V8K8H7-F1
#
_entry.id   AF-A0A6V8K8H7-F1
#
_cell.length_a   1.000
_cell.length_b   1.000
_cell.length_c   1.000
_cell.angle_alpha   90.00
_cell.angle_beta   90.00
_cell.angle_gamma   90.00
#
_symmetry.space_group_name_H-M   'P 1'
#
loop_
_entity.id
_entity.type
_entity.pdbx_description
1 polymer ?
#
loop_
_entity_poly.entity_id
_entity_poly.type
_entity_poly.pdbx_seq_one_letter_code
_entity_poly.pdbx_strand_id
1 'polypeptide(L)' 'MAERINPAVGVVEALDAETCVLNTGADTIATLALYLGLLEADFEVTSPPELVAYVRSLSERYARAARPS' A
#
# COMPACT_ATOMS: atom_id res chain seq x y z
N MET A 1 10.69 6.97 -7.00
CA MET A 1 10.02 5.84 -6.31
C MET A 1 10.67 4.49 -6.61
N ALA A 2 11.02 4.20 -7.87
CA ALA A 2 11.62 2.93 -8.29
C ALA A 2 12.91 2.50 -7.55
N GLU A 3 13.71 3.45 -7.04
CA GLU A 3 15.02 3.17 -6.44
C GLU A 3 14.96 2.71 -4.97
N ARG A 4 13.76 2.67 -4.36
CA ARG A 4 13.57 2.29 -2.93
C ARG A 4 12.95 0.90 -2.74
N ILE A 5 12.63 0.19 -3.81
CA ILE A 5 11.90 -1.08 -3.73
C ILE A 5 12.86 -2.23 -4.00
N ASN A 6 13.14 -3.02 -2.98
CA ASN A 6 13.93 -4.25 -3.10
C ASN A 6 13.22 -5.18 -4.12
N PRO A 7 13.93 -5.76 -5.11
CA PRO A 7 13.34 -6.67 -6.09
C PRO A 7 12.58 -7.87 -5.50
N ALA A 8 12.88 -8.24 -4.25
CA ALA A 8 12.15 -9.28 -3.51
C ALA A 8 10.75 -8.85 -3.04
N VAL A 9 10.44 -7.55 -3.10
CA VAL A 9 9.19 -6.94 -2.60
C VAL A 9 8.18 -6.74 -3.73
N GLY A 10 8.61 -6.54 -4.98
CA GLY A 10 7.68 -6.39 -6.10
C GLY A 10 8.30 -5.78 -7.37
N VAL A 11 7.53 -5.76 -8.46
CA VAL A 11 7.86 -5.10 -9.72
C VAL A 11 7.21 -3.72 -9.76
N VAL A 12 7.99 -2.69 -10.03
CA VAL A 12 7.49 -1.33 -10.28
C VAL A 12 7.45 -1.09 -11.77
N GLU A 13 6.27 -0.79 -12.31
CA GLU A 13 6.07 -0.39 -13.69
C GLU A 13 5.71 1.09 -13.75
N ALA A 14 6.54 1.91 -14.39
CA ALA A 14 6.22 3.31 -14.60
C ALA A 14 5.04 3.45 -15.58
N LEU A 15 4.01 4.18 -15.18
CA LEU A 15 2.87 4.49 -16.06
C LEU A 15 3.10 5.81 -16.80
N ASP A 16 3.65 6.81 -16.11
CA ASP A 16 4.05 8.10 -16.67
C ASP A 16 5.20 8.73 -15.86
N ALA A 17 5.47 10.02 -16.06
CA ALA A 17 6.56 10.73 -15.39
C ALA A 17 6.38 10.89 -13.87
N GLU A 18 5.15 10.79 -13.37
CA GLU A 18 4.78 11.03 -11.97
C GLU A 18 4.13 9.82 -11.29
N THR A 19 3.67 8.82 -12.05
CA THR A 19 2.95 7.65 -11.53
C THR A 19 3.59 6.31 -11.88
N CYS A 20 3.46 5.33 -10.99
CA CYS A 20 3.90 3.97 -11.21
C CYS A 20 2.94 2.96 -10.57
N VAL A 21 2.77 1.79 -11.20
CA VAL A 21 2.15 0.62 -10.59
C VAL A 21 3.20 -0.16 -9.82
N LEU A 22 2.89 -0.50 -8.57
CA LEU A 22 3.66 -1.44 -7.78
C LEU A 22 2.90 -2.77 -7.73
N ASN A 23 3.46 -3.80 -8.36
CA ASN A 23 2.99 -5.18 -8.21
C ASN A 23 3.85 -5.89 -7.15
N THR A 24 3.28 -6.09 -5.97
CA THR A 24 3.97 -6.62 -4.79
C THR A 24 3.15 -7.75 -4.15
N GLY A 25 3.85 -8.74 -3.59
CA GLY A 25 3.25 -9.83 -2.83
C GLY A 25 3.74 -9.83 -1.39
N ALA A 26 2.95 -10.43 -0.50
CA ALA A 26 3.37 -10.76 0.86
C ALA A 26 2.67 -12.05 1.31
N ASP A 27 3.14 -12.64 2.40
CA ASP A 27 2.56 -13.88 2.95
C ASP A 27 1.10 -13.71 3.40
N THR A 28 0.67 -12.47 3.70
CA THR A 28 -0.72 -12.15 4.07
C THR A 28 -1.15 -10.76 3.57
N ILE A 29 -2.45 -10.55 3.40
CA ILE A 29 -3.06 -9.23 3.11
C ILE A 29 -2.69 -8.19 4.17
N ALA A 30 -2.59 -8.60 5.44
CA ALA A 30 -2.22 -7.71 6.54
C ALA A 30 -0.78 -7.21 6.40
N THR A 31 0.16 -8.11 6.12
CA THR A 31 1.57 -7.78 5.89
C THR A 31 1.73 -6.88 4.68
N LEU A 32 1.00 -7.18 3.59
CA LEU A 32 1.03 -6.36 2.38
C LEU A 32 0.55 -4.93 2.67
N ALA A 33 -0.59 -4.76 3.34
CA ALA A 33 -1.10 -3.44 3.70
C ALA A 33 -0.15 -2.66 4.62
N LEU A 34 0.55 -3.35 5.53
CA LEU A 34 1.59 -2.75 6.37
C LEU A 34 2.73 -2.19 5.53
N TYR A 35 3.26 -2.96 4.59
CA TYR A 35 4.36 -2.52 3.71
C TYR A 35 3.96 -1.33 2.84
N LEU A 36 2.73 -1.32 2.31
CA LEU A 36 2.22 -0.17 1.55
C LEU A 36 2.15 1.09 2.42
N GLY A 37 1.71 0.97 3.68
CA GLY A 37 1.67 2.11 4.61
C GLY A 37 3.05 2.71 4.94
N LEU A 38 4.13 1.93 4.81
CA LEU A 38 5.51 2.39 5.04
C LEU A 38 6.11 3.17 3.84
N LEU A 39 5.38 3.29 2.72
CA LEU A 39 5.87 4.01 1.55
C LEU A 39 5.97 5.53 1.76
N GLU A 40 5.30 6.07 2.80
CA GLU A 40 5.23 7.52 3.09
C GLU A 40 4.78 8.35 1.87
N ALA A 41 3.96 7.75 1.01
CA ALA A 41 3.42 8.35 -0.20
C ALA A 41 1.93 8.02 -0.31
N ASP A 42 1.18 8.87 -1.00
CA ASP A 42 -0.20 8.57 -1.36
C ASP A 42 -0.22 7.42 -2.39
N PHE A 43 -1.14 6.48 -2.20
CA PHE A 43 -1.32 5.34 -3.11
C PHE A 43 -2.79 4.95 -3.21
N GLU A 44 -3.15 4.37 -4.36
CA GLU A 44 -4.45 3.75 -4.59
C GLU A 44 -4.28 2.23 -4.69
N VAL A 45 -5.12 1.49 -3.97
CA VAL A 45 -5.21 0.04 -4.11
C VAL A 45 -6.42 -0.29 -4.97
N THR A 46 -6.17 -0.92 -6.12
CA THR A 46 -7.22 -1.34 -7.06
C THR A 46 -7.52 -2.84 -6.99
N SER A 47 -6.51 -3.65 -6.62
CA SER A 47 -6.63 -5.10 -6.49
C SER A 47 -5.55 -5.67 -5.54
N PRO A 48 -5.78 -6.88 -5.00
CA PRO A 48 -7.02 -7.65 -5.06
C PRO A 48 -8.11 -7.08 -4.12
N PRO A 49 -9.41 -7.40 -4.31
CA PRO A 49 -10.52 -6.79 -3.56
C PRO A 49 -10.40 -6.92 -2.03
N GLU A 50 -9.83 -8.02 -1.55
CA GLU A 50 -9.56 -8.26 -0.13
C GLU A 50 -8.56 -7.27 0.46
N LEU A 51 -7.57 -6.81 -0.33
CA LEU A 51 -6.63 -5.78 0.10
C LEU A 51 -7.32 -4.42 0.18
N VAL A 52 -8.18 -4.09 -0.79
CA VAL A 52 -9.00 -2.87 -0.77
C VAL A 52 -9.86 -2.83 0.50
N ALA A 53 -10.54 -3.92 0.82
CA ALA A 53 -11.38 -4.03 2.02
C ALA A 53 -10.55 -3.90 3.31
N TYR A 54 -9.35 -4.49 3.34
CA TYR A 54 -8.46 -4.43 4.49
C TYR A 54 -7.90 -3.02 4.73
N VAL A 55 -7.42 -2.35 3.69
CA VAL A 55 -6.91 -0.96 3.77
C VAL A 55 -8.02 0.00 4.21
N ARG A 56 -9.25 -0.16 3.70
CA ARG A 56 -10.41 0.61 4.18
C ARG A 56 -10.63 0.42 5.69
N SER A 57 -10.57 -0.81 6.17
CA SER A 57 -10.73 -1.12 7.59
C SER A 57 -9.63 -0.51 8.46
N LEU A 58 -8.38 -0.50 7.98
CA LEU A 58 -7.26 0.17 8.66
C LEU A 58 -7.42 1.68 8.70
N SER A 59 -7.80 2.29 7.57
CA SER A 59 -8.05 3.74 7.47
C SER A 59 -9.08 4.19 8.52
N GLU A 60 -10.22 3.50 8.61
CA GLU A 60 -11.24 3.81 9.62
C GLU A 60 -10.73 3.63 11.05
N ARG A 61 -9.93 2.58 11.29
CA ARG A 61 -9.34 2.30 12.62
C ARG A 61 -8.39 3.43 13.04
N TYR A 62 -7.50 3.85 12.16
CA TYR A 62 -6.55 4.93 12.44
C TYR A 62 -7.25 6.28 12.56
N ALA A 63 -8.26 6.56 11.73
CA ALA A 63 -9.07 7.76 11.83
C ALA A 63 -9.79 7.87 13.18
N ARG A 64 -10.23 6.76 13.77
CA ARG A 64 -10.77 6.74 15.14
C ARG A 64 -9.68 6.95 16.20
N ALA A 65 -8.53 6.29 16.05
CA ALA A 65 -7.42 6.36 17.01
C ALA A 65 -6.76 7.75 17.08
N ALA A 66 -6.76 8.51 15.98
CA ALA A 66 -6.18 9.85 15.91
C ALA A 66 -7.06 10.95 16.53
N ARG A 67 -8.30 10.62 16.96
CA ARG A 67 -9.17 11.60 17.63
C ARG A 67 -8.67 11.80 19.06
N PRO A 68 -8.38 13.05 19.48
CA PRO A 68 -8.01 13.32 20.86
C PRO A 68 -9.17 12.95 21.80
N SER A 69 -8.81 12.49 23.00
CA SER A 69 -9.74 12.21 24.11
C SER A 69 -10.19 13.49 24.80
#